data_AF-A0AAD4QQR6-F1
#
_entry.id   AF-A0AAD4QQR6-F1
#
_cell.length_a   1.000
_cell.length_b   1.000
_cell.length_c   1.000
_cell.angle_alpha   90.00
_cell.angle_beta   90.00
_cell.angle_gamma   90.00
#
_symmetry.space_group_name_H-M   'P 1'
#
loop_
_entity.id
_entity.type
_entity.pdbx_description
1 polymer ?
#
loop_
_entity_poly.entity_id
_entity_poly.type
_entity_poly.pdbx_seq_one_letter_code
_entity_poly.pdbx_strand_id
1 'polypeptide(L)'
;MKAALYPASNTLDTLSSDLIVLKIARHTPCSLCTDCLGFHPHSDIQLLLDIHHPPENSLTDLAQYGSDEEDNGISYLRQCGCGHTPQRHGADEPEINKEEYARRANLALRIDQHLEVLGKLLDFAYSDDEVSALRDGLRLTISLAS
;
A
#
# COMPACT_ATOMS: atom_id res chain seq x y z
N MET A 1 11.60 -12.03 13.65
CA MET A 1 11.12 -10.83 12.94
C MET A 1 10.66 -11.28 11.58
N LYS A 2 9.41 -10.99 11.18
CA LYS A 2 8.89 -11.39 9.87
C LYS A 2 9.19 -10.28 8.87
N ALA A 3 9.50 -10.62 7.63
CA ALA A 3 9.71 -9.64 6.56
C ALA A 3 8.49 -9.63 5.62
N ALA A 4 8.19 -8.46 5.07
CA ALA A 4 7.15 -8.30 4.07
C ALA A 4 7.55 -7.28 3.00
N LEU A 5 6.99 -7.41 1.80
CA LEU A 5 7.37 -6.65 0.63
C LEU A 5 6.39 -5.51 0.34
N TYR A 6 6.92 -4.31 0.16
CA TYR A 6 6.16 -3.15 -0.31
C TYR A 6 6.41 -2.91 -1.79
N PRO A 7 5.36 -2.69 -2.61
CA PRO A 7 5.51 -2.47 -4.04
C PRO A 7 6.20 -1.14 -4.34
N ALA A 8 7.39 -1.20 -4.92
CA ALA A 8 8.15 -0.02 -5.33
C ALA A 8 7.54 0.65 -6.58
N SER A 9 6.88 -0.12 -7.45
CA SER A 9 6.30 0.45 -8.67
C SER A 9 5.24 1.50 -8.37
N ASN A 10 5.32 2.61 -9.08
CA ASN A 10 4.35 3.71 -9.04
C ASN A 10 3.54 3.85 -10.33
N THR A 11 3.49 2.78 -11.15
CA THR A 11 2.77 2.76 -12.43
C THR A 11 1.54 1.85 -12.34
N LEU A 12 0.33 2.39 -12.55
CA LEU A 12 -0.93 1.64 -12.45
C LEU A 12 -0.95 0.35 -13.27
N ASP A 13 -0.49 0.40 -14.53
CA ASP A 13 -0.54 -0.74 -15.45
C ASP A 13 0.32 -1.94 -15.02
N THR A 14 1.26 -1.72 -14.09
CA THR A 14 2.15 -2.75 -13.57
C THR A 14 1.68 -3.34 -12.23
N LEU A 15 0.65 -2.73 -11.63
CA LEU A 15 0.15 -3.12 -10.32
C LEU A 15 -1.08 -4.02 -10.46
N SER A 16 -1.12 -5.09 -9.66
CA SER A 16 -2.34 -5.86 -9.49
C SER A 16 -3.38 -5.06 -8.68
N SER A 17 -4.64 -5.50 -8.72
CA SER A 17 -5.71 -4.86 -7.95
C SER A 17 -5.38 -4.76 -6.45
N ASP A 18 -4.84 -5.83 -5.86
CA ASP A 18 -4.48 -5.86 -4.43
C ASP A 18 -3.38 -4.84 -4.08
N LEU A 19 -2.42 -4.61 -4.99
CA LEU A 19 -1.38 -3.62 -4.79
C LEU A 19 -1.91 -2.19 -4.92
N ILE A 20 -2.89 -1.96 -5.80
CA ILE A 20 -3.59 -0.67 -5.89
C ILE A 20 -4.37 -0.41 -4.60
N VAL A 21 -5.12 -1.41 -4.13
CA VAL A 21 -5.85 -1.37 -2.85
C VAL A 21 -4.92 -1.01 -1.71
N LEU A 22 -3.76 -1.67 -1.62
CA LEU A 22 -2.75 -1.36 -0.61
C LEU A 22 -2.30 0.10 -0.68
N LYS A 23 -1.95 0.60 -1.87
CA LYS A 23 -1.45 1.96 -2.03
C LYS A 23 -2.50 2.99 -1.61
N ILE A 24 -3.77 2.80 -1.98
CA ILE A 24 -4.86 3.65 -1.51
C ILE A 24 -5.00 3.58 0.01
N ALA A 25 -5.07 2.35 0.54
CA ALA A 25 -5.29 2.09 1.95
C ALA A 25 -4.19 2.70 2.82
N ARG A 26 -2.93 2.64 2.37
CA ARG A 26 -1.78 3.21 3.07
C ARG A 26 -1.96 4.68 3.42
N HIS A 27 -2.56 5.45 2.54
CA HIS A 27 -2.63 6.91 2.67
C HIS A 27 -4.01 7.40 3.15
N THR A 28 -4.89 6.49 3.51
CA THR A 28 -6.27 6.79 3.91
C THR A 28 -6.52 6.33 5.35
N PRO A 29 -7.02 7.21 6.24
CA PRO A 29 -7.31 6.83 7.62
C PRO A 29 -8.32 5.69 7.72
N CYS A 30 -8.20 4.91 8.80
CA CYS A 30 -9.18 3.89 9.11
C CYS A 30 -10.53 4.53 9.48
N SER A 31 -11.63 4.04 8.91
CA SER A 31 -12.99 4.50 9.24
C SER A 31 -13.49 4.05 10.61
N LEU A 32 -12.77 3.12 11.28
CA LEU A 32 -13.16 2.55 12.57
C LEU A 32 -12.27 2.97 13.74
N CYS A 33 -11.10 3.57 13.47
CA CYS A 33 -10.16 4.02 14.49
C CYS A 33 -10.04 5.54 14.46
N THR A 34 -9.72 6.16 15.59
CA THR A 34 -9.40 7.60 15.64
C THR A 34 -7.95 7.89 15.28
N ASP A 35 -7.04 6.96 15.57
CA ASP A 35 -5.59 7.23 15.56
C ASP A 35 -4.86 6.55 14.39
N CYS A 36 -5.55 5.70 13.62
CA CYS A 36 -4.96 5.01 12.48
C CYS A 36 -5.03 5.89 11.23
N LEU A 37 -3.93 6.56 10.90
CA LEU A 37 -3.84 7.51 9.79
C LEU A 37 -3.73 6.86 8.41
N GLY A 38 -3.48 5.56 8.35
CA GLY A 38 -3.22 4.82 7.12
C GLY A 38 -3.01 3.34 7.35
N PHE A 39 -3.21 2.51 6.33
CA PHE A 39 -2.89 1.10 6.39
C PHE A 39 -1.38 0.87 6.55
N HIS A 40 -0.98 0.18 7.60
CA HIS A 40 0.42 -0.10 7.91
C HIS A 40 0.58 -1.52 8.47
N PRO A 41 1.76 -2.16 8.33
CA PRO A 41 2.00 -3.45 8.96
C PRO A 41 2.03 -3.37 10.49
N HIS A 42 1.94 -4.52 11.16
CA HIS A 42 2.20 -4.60 12.60
C HIS A 42 3.69 -4.34 12.90
N SER A 43 3.99 -3.86 14.12
CA SER A 43 5.33 -3.38 14.51
C SER A 43 6.44 -4.45 14.53
N ASP A 44 6.08 -5.73 14.49
CA ASP A 44 7.00 -6.87 14.43
C ASP A 44 7.39 -7.29 13.00
N ILE A 45 6.82 -6.61 11.99
CA ILE A 45 7.06 -6.84 10.57
C ILE A 45 8.07 -5.81 10.05
N GLN A 46 9.15 -6.32 9.46
CA GLN A 46 10.11 -5.52 8.72
C GLN A 46 9.65 -5.37 7.27
N LEU A 47 9.50 -4.14 6.80
CA LEU A 47 9.23 -3.89 5.38
C LEU A 47 10.52 -3.80 4.57
N LEU A 48 10.49 -4.40 3.39
CA LEU A 48 11.49 -4.30 2.34
C LEU A 48 10.80 -3.95 1.03
N LEU A 49 11.50 -3.31 0.09
CA LEU A 49 10.94 -3.10 -1.25
C LEU A 49 11.05 -4.37 -2.10
N ASP A 50 10.08 -4.59 -2.99
CA ASP A 50 10.02 -5.73 -3.91
C ASP A 50 11.11 -5.72 -5.02
N ILE A 51 11.81 -4.60 -5.20
CA ILE A 51 12.94 -4.44 -6.15
C ILE A 51 14.19 -5.29 -5.83
N HIS A 52 14.22 -5.98 -4.69
CA HIS A 52 15.37 -6.77 -4.24
C HIS A 52 15.34 -8.27 -4.60
N HIS A 53 14.51 -8.71 -5.55
CA HIS A 53 14.79 -9.95 -6.28
C HIS A 53 15.53 -9.63 -7.59
N PRO A 54 16.87 -9.63 -7.62
CA PRO A 54 17.55 -9.85 -8.89
C PRO A 54 17.03 -11.18 -9.48
N PRO A 55 16.95 -11.33 -10.81
CA PRO A 55 16.82 -12.67 -11.40
C PRO A 55 18.04 -13.45 -10.91
N GLU A 56 17.82 -14.42 -10.03
CA GLU A 56 18.85 -15.30 -9.51
C GLU A 56 19.40 -16.15 -10.67
N ASN A 57 20.36 -15.60 -11.41
CA ASN A 57 21.45 -16.37 -12.00
C ASN A 57 22.44 -16.79 -10.88
N SER A 58 21.91 -17.26 -9.75
CA SER A 58 22.68 -17.86 -8.67
C SER A 58 22.38 -19.36 -8.71
N LEU A 59 23.26 -20.10 -9.38
CA LEU A 59 23.28 -21.56 -9.42
C LEU A 59 23.66 -22.11 -8.03
N THR A 60 22.77 -22.00 -7.05
CA THR A 60 22.90 -22.66 -5.74
C THR A 60 21.49 -22.88 -5.15
N ASP A 61 20.79 -23.93 -5.55
CA ASP A 61 20.76 -25.26 -4.90
C ASP A 61 19.71 -25.36 -3.76
N LEU A 62 18.69 -26.21 -4.02
CA LEU A 62 17.88 -26.96 -3.06
C LEU A 62 16.87 -26.23 -2.13
N ALA A 63 15.92 -25.48 -2.69
CA ALA A 63 14.63 -25.24 -2.01
C ALA A 63 13.44 -25.46 -2.96
N GLN A 64 13.42 -26.63 -3.60
CA GLN A 64 12.26 -27.11 -4.36
C GLN A 64 11.58 -28.23 -3.57
N TYR A 65 11.00 -27.92 -2.41
CA TYR A 65 10.12 -28.84 -1.67
C TYR A 65 9.04 -28.06 -0.86
N GLY A 66 7.89 -27.87 -1.50
CA GLY A 66 6.55 -27.90 -0.91
C GLY A 66 6.09 -26.78 0.02
N SER A 67 5.18 -25.93 -0.45
CA SER A 67 3.94 -25.60 0.27
C SER A 67 2.93 -24.86 -0.62
N ASP A 68 1.66 -25.20 -0.45
CA ASP A 68 0.47 -24.46 -0.87
C ASP A 68 0.66 -22.93 -0.92
N GLU A 69 0.08 -22.29 -1.93
CA GLU A 69 -0.22 -20.84 -1.99
C GLU A 69 0.83 -19.96 -1.29
N GLU A 70 2.03 -19.94 -1.89
CA GLU A 70 3.19 -19.19 -1.42
C GLU A 70 2.85 -17.70 -1.28
N ASP A 71 2.65 -17.26 -0.04
CA ASP A 71 2.50 -15.87 0.34
C ASP A 71 3.72 -15.09 -0.19
N ASN A 72 3.54 -14.31 -1.26
CA ASN A 72 4.57 -13.51 -1.96
C ASN A 72 5.17 -12.38 -1.09
N GLY A 73 5.27 -12.56 0.23
CA GLY A 73 5.65 -11.52 1.19
C GLY A 73 4.58 -10.46 1.39
N ILE A 74 3.32 -10.75 1.04
CA ILE A 74 2.20 -9.81 1.02
C ILE A 74 1.12 -10.13 2.07
N SER A 75 1.36 -11.03 3.00
CA SER A 75 0.39 -11.35 4.06
C SER A 75 -0.02 -10.15 4.90
N TYR A 76 0.88 -9.19 5.12
CA TYR A 76 0.54 -7.94 5.81
C TYR A 76 -0.47 -7.08 5.05
N LEU A 77 -0.70 -7.32 3.75
CA LEU A 77 -1.72 -6.63 2.96
C LEU A 77 -3.14 -6.99 3.40
N ARG A 78 -3.32 -8.10 4.12
CA ARG A 78 -4.64 -8.57 4.54
C ARG A 78 -5.19 -7.82 5.76
N GLN A 79 -4.31 -7.30 6.61
CA GLN A 79 -4.72 -6.67 7.88
C GLN A 79 -3.73 -5.58 8.31
N CYS A 80 -4.27 -4.40 8.62
CA CYS A 80 -3.51 -3.29 9.17
C CYS A 80 -3.06 -3.62 10.60
N GLY A 81 -2.00 -2.96 11.09
CA GLY A 81 -1.61 -2.99 12.49
C GLY A 81 -2.71 -2.53 13.45
N CYS A 82 -3.71 -1.78 12.98
CA CYS A 82 -4.91 -1.43 13.75
C CYS A 82 -5.97 -2.56 13.83
N GLY A 83 -5.75 -3.69 13.14
CA GLY A 83 -6.65 -4.85 13.13
C GLY A 83 -7.71 -4.84 12.02
N HIS A 84 -7.80 -3.78 11.22
CA HIS A 84 -8.82 -3.65 10.16
C HIS A 84 -8.28 -3.89 8.75
N THR A 85 -9.16 -4.26 7.82
CA THR A 85 -8.82 -4.58 6.44
C THR A 85 -8.55 -3.32 5.59
N PRO A 86 -7.95 -3.45 4.39
CA PRO A 86 -7.74 -2.31 3.49
C PRO A 86 -9.02 -1.56 3.10
N GLN A 87 -10.16 -2.25 3.01
CA GLN A 87 -11.46 -1.63 2.70
C GLN A 87 -11.86 -0.59 3.76
N ARG A 88 -11.53 -0.84 5.04
CA ARG A 88 -11.73 0.14 6.13
C ARG A 88 -10.81 1.34 6.04
N HIS A 89 -9.88 1.34 5.10
CA HIS A 89 -8.99 2.45 4.77
C HIS A 89 -9.32 2.98 3.36
N GLY A 90 -10.60 3.00 2.99
CA GLY A 90 -11.09 3.71 1.79
C GLY A 90 -10.65 3.12 0.44
N ALA A 91 -10.24 1.85 0.43
CA ALA A 91 -9.87 1.09 -0.76
C ALA A 91 -10.95 0.05 -1.14
N ASP A 92 -12.23 0.43 -1.05
CA ASP A 92 -13.38 -0.40 -1.41
C ASP A 92 -14.03 0.13 -2.71
N GLU A 93 -13.59 -0.39 -3.87
CA GLU A 93 -14.07 0.04 -5.19
C GLU A 93 -15.60 -0.07 -5.35
N PRO A 94 -16.26 -1.17 -4.94
CA PRO A 94 -17.73 -1.26 -4.95
C PRO A 94 -18.44 -0.15 -4.16
N GLU A 95 -17.86 0.31 -3.04
CA GLU A 95 -18.45 1.35 -2.19
C GLU A 95 -18.25 2.76 -2.77
N ILE A 96 -17.07 3.03 -3.34
CA ILE A 96 -16.69 4.40 -3.76
C ILE A 96 -16.85 4.68 -5.24
N ASN A 97 -17.20 3.69 -6.07
CA ASN A 97 -17.24 3.71 -7.55
C ASN A 97 -15.85 3.77 -8.23
N LYS A 98 -15.85 3.43 -9.52
CA LYS A 98 -14.64 3.26 -10.32
C LYS A 98 -13.88 4.57 -10.55
N GLU A 99 -14.59 5.67 -10.76
CA GLU A 99 -14.00 6.99 -11.01
C GLU A 99 -13.25 7.51 -9.78
N GLU A 100 -13.86 7.42 -8.60
CA GLU A 100 -13.24 7.81 -7.34
C GLU A 100 -12.11 6.84 -6.95
N TYR A 101 -12.30 5.54 -7.18
CA TYR A 101 -11.25 4.55 -6.95
C TYR A 101 -10.01 4.84 -7.80
N ALA A 102 -10.19 5.11 -9.10
CA ALA A 102 -9.10 5.50 -9.99
C ALA A 102 -8.44 6.82 -9.55
N ARG A 103 -9.22 7.81 -9.12
CA ARG A 103 -8.69 9.08 -8.60
C ARG A 103 -7.82 8.86 -7.36
N ARG A 104 -8.29 8.06 -6.40
CA ARG A 104 -7.54 7.71 -5.18
C ARG A 104 -6.28 6.92 -5.50
N ALA A 105 -6.36 5.97 -6.44
CA ALA A 105 -5.20 5.21 -6.89
C ALA A 105 -4.10 6.13 -7.44
N ASN A 106 -4.46 7.08 -8.31
CA ASN A 106 -3.50 8.03 -8.86
C ASN A 106 -2.89 8.95 -7.80
N LEU A 107 -3.68 9.44 -6.84
CA LEU A 107 -3.16 10.25 -5.73
C LEU A 107 -2.21 9.43 -4.84
N ALA A 108 -2.57 8.18 -4.51
CA ALA A 108 -1.73 7.31 -3.71
C ALA A 108 -0.37 7.05 -4.36
N LEU A 109 -0.34 6.81 -5.67
CA LEU A 109 0.90 6.63 -6.43
C LEU A 109 1.77 7.90 -6.44
N ARG A 110 1.16 9.08 -6.53
CA ARG A 110 1.88 10.35 -6.44
C ARG A 110 2.50 10.55 -5.06
N ILE A 111 1.78 10.18 -3.99
CA ILE A 111 2.32 10.24 -2.62
C ILE A 111 3.50 9.27 -2.50
N ASP A 112 3.36 8.03 -2.96
CA ASP A 112 4.46 7.05 -2.93
C ASP A 112 5.67 7.52 -3.73
N GLN A 113 5.47 8.10 -4.91
CA GLN A 113 6.55 8.64 -5.73
C GLN A 113 7.29 9.77 -5.02
N HIS A 114 6.57 10.67 -4.34
CA HIS A 114 7.19 11.73 -3.53
C HIS A 114 8.01 11.14 -2.37
N LEU A 115 7.43 10.18 -1.64
CA LEU A 115 8.11 9.48 -0.55
C LEU A 115 9.34 8.70 -1.03
N GLU A 116 9.29 8.11 -2.22
CA GLU A 116 10.42 7.42 -2.85
C GLU A 116 11.58 8.38 -3.12
N VAL A 117 11.30 9.55 -3.72
CA VAL A 117 12.31 10.59 -3.97
C VAL A 117 12.97 11.07 -2.66
N LEU A 118 12.20 11.13 -1.58
CA LEU A 118 12.72 11.50 -0.25
C LEU A 118 13.45 10.36 0.48
N GLY A 119 13.44 9.13 -0.04
CA GLY A 119 13.95 7.95 0.66
C GLY A 119 13.12 7.58 1.90
N LYS A 120 11.83 7.95 1.91
CA LYS A 120 10.86 7.76 2.99
C LYS A 120 9.74 6.79 2.64
N LEU A 121 9.85 6.07 1.52
CA LEU A 121 8.80 5.16 1.05
C LEU A 121 8.45 4.05 2.05
N LEU A 122 9.36 3.60 2.91
CA LEU A 122 9.07 2.60 3.94
C LEU A 122 8.81 3.20 5.33
N ASP A 123 8.82 4.54 5.44
CA ASP A 123 8.53 5.25 6.69
C ASP A 123 7.03 5.61 6.73
N PHE A 124 6.22 4.70 7.28
CA PHE A 124 4.76 4.85 7.31
C PHE A 124 4.29 5.93 8.29
N ALA A 125 5.16 6.40 9.18
CA ALA A 125 4.88 7.48 10.11
C ALA A 125 5.26 8.86 9.54
N TYR A 126 6.01 8.91 8.43
CA TYR A 126 6.44 10.17 7.83
C TYR A 126 5.26 10.98 7.26
N SER A 127 5.34 12.29 7.46
CA SER A 127 4.45 13.27 6.84
C SER A 127 5.18 14.62 6.75
N ASP A 128 5.10 15.25 5.59
CA ASP A 128 5.43 16.66 5.37
C ASP A 128 4.18 17.41 4.88
N ASP A 129 4.32 18.68 4.50
CA ASP A 129 3.19 19.49 4.02
C ASP A 129 2.59 18.97 2.70
N GLU A 130 3.43 18.43 1.80
CA GLU A 130 2.99 17.92 0.50
C GLU A 130 2.24 16.59 0.65
N VAL A 131 2.78 15.66 1.44
CA VAL A 131 2.13 14.39 1.80
C VAL A 131 0.80 14.66 2.50
N SER A 132 0.76 15.62 3.44
CA SER A 132 -0.46 16.01 4.14
C SER A 132 -1.52 16.54 3.17
N ALA A 133 -1.14 17.45 2.27
CA ALA A 133 -2.05 18.04 1.29
C ALA A 133 -2.60 16.99 0.30
N LEU A 134 -1.75 16.06 -0.16
CA LEU A 134 -2.17 14.96 -1.04
C LEU A 134 -3.10 13.97 -0.32
N ARG A 135 -2.84 13.67 0.96
CA ARG A 135 -3.71 12.83 1.81
C ARG A 135 -5.08 13.47 2.02
N ASP A 136 -5.15 14.79 2.21
CA ASP A 136 -6.43 15.49 2.27
C ASP A 136 -7.20 15.38 0.96
N GLY A 137 -6.50 15.39 -0.17
CA GLY A 137 -7.07 15.08 -1.48
C GLY A 137 -7.76 13.72 -1.55
N LEU A 138 -7.32 12.70 -0.82
CA LEU A 138 -7.97 11.38 -0.78
C LEU A 138 -9.34 11.41 -0.06
N ARG A 139 -9.53 12.35 0.86
CA ARG A 139 -10.77 12.49 1.66
C ARG A 139 -11.85 13.28 0.94
N LEU A 140 -11.46 14.21 0.08
CA LEU A 140 -12.38 15.02 -0.69
C LEU A 140 -13.05 14.16 -1.77
N THR A 141 -14.35 13.90 -1.62
CA THR A 141 -15.13 13.31 -2.71
C THR A 141 -15.29 14.33 -3.83
N ILE A 142 -15.32 13.87 -5.07
CA ILE A 142 -15.83 14.71 -6.16
C ILE A 142 -17.29 15.01 -5.82
N SER A 143 -17.57 16.23 -5.35
CA SER A 143 -18.93 16.74 -5.34
C SER A 143 -19.34 16.83 -6.81
N LEU A 144 -20.14 15.88 -7.27
CA LEU A 144 -20.89 16.02 -8.52
C LEU A 144 -21.80 17.22 -8.32
N ALA A 145 -21.31 18.40 -8.71
CA ALA A 145 -22.17 19.54 -8.97
C ALA A 145 -23.19 19.06 -10.02
N SER A 146 -24.44 18.93 -9.56
CA SER A 146 -25.60 18.53 -10.36
C SER A 146 -25.91 19.57 -11.42
#